data_AF-A0A964J645-F1
#
_entry.id   AF-A0A964J645-F1
#
_cell.length_a   1.000
_cell.length_b   1.000
_cell.length_c   1.000
_cell.angle_alpha   90.00
_cell.angle_beta   90.00
_cell.angle_gamma   90.00
#
_symmetry.space_group_name_H-M   'P 1'
#
loop_
_entity.id
_entity.type
_entity.pdbx_description
1 polymer ?
#
loop_
_entity_poly.entity_id
_entity_poly.type
_entity_poly.pdbx_seq_one_letter_code
_entity_poly.pdbx_strand_id
1 'polypeptide(L)' 'MVIVGAADPAHVVRALEEMIWDRFGPSRTPGAFFVVDTVPKNANGKIVRQALADGVRGTTPINL' A
#
# COMPACT_ATOMS: atom_id res chain seq x y z
N MET A 1 14.52 6.08 5.57
CA MET A 1 14.74 4.73 5.01
C MET A 1 14.40 4.77 3.53
N VAL A 2 15.33 4.41 2.64
CA VAL A 2 15.09 4.37 1.19
C VAL A 2 14.96 2.91 0.79
N ILE A 3 13.79 2.52 0.28
CA ILE A 3 13.60 1.19 -0.31
C ILE A 3 13.88 1.33 -1.80
N VAL A 4 14.98 0.76 -2.28
CA VAL A 4 15.41 0.79 -3.69
C VAL A 4 15.38 -0.64 -4.25
N GLY A 5 14.75 -0.84 -5.41
CA GLY A 5 14.72 -2.11 -6.14
C GLY A 5 13.60 -3.06 -5.70
N ALA A 6 13.48 -4.22 -6.38
CA ALA A 6 12.46 -5.27 -6.19
C ALA A 6 12.52 -5.91 -4.78
N ALA A 7 12.26 -5.09 -3.77
CA ALA A 7 12.19 -5.50 -2.39
C ALA A 7 10.98 -6.43 -2.22
N ASP A 8 11.21 -7.52 -1.50
CA ASP A 8 10.16 -8.41 -1.06
C ASP A 8 8.98 -7.58 -0.49
N PRO A 9 7.77 -7.73 -1.02
CA PRO A 9 6.61 -6.94 -0.59
C PRO A 9 6.36 -6.98 0.92
N ALA A 10 6.63 -8.11 1.57
CA ALA A 10 6.46 -8.22 3.01
C ALA A 10 7.45 -7.34 3.79
N HIS A 11 8.72 -7.33 3.38
CA HIS A 11 9.72 -6.44 3.96
C HIS A 11 9.35 -4.95 3.81
N VAL A 12 8.81 -4.56 2.65
CA VAL A 12 8.35 -3.18 2.41
C VAL A 12 7.16 -2.82 3.30
N VAL A 13 6.21 -3.73 3.47
CA VAL A 13 5.03 -3.49 4.30
C VAL A 13 5.41 -3.32 5.79
N ARG A 14 6.28 -4.19 6.34
CA ARG A 14 6.80 -4.02 7.71
C ARG A 14 7.48 -2.67 7.93
N ALA A 15 8.35 -2.29 6.99
CA ALA A 15 9.01 -1.01 6.99
C ALA A 15 8.03 0.18 7.01
N LEU A 16 6.93 0.08 6.25
CA LEU A 16 5.89 1.10 6.21
C LEU A 16 5.08 1.17 7.51
N GLU A 17 4.75 0.02 8.10
CA GLU A 17 4.03 -0.03 9.38
C GLU A 17 4.85 0.57 10.51
N GLU A 18 6.13 0.20 10.62
CA GLU A 18 7.05 0.78 11.60
C GLU A 18 7.15 2.31 11.44
N MET A 19 7.32 2.78 10.20
CA MET A 19 7.39 4.21 9.91
C MET A 19 6.08 4.94 10.23
N ILE A 20 4.93 4.35 9.91
CA ILE A 20 3.62 4.96 10.19
C ILE A 20 3.36 4.99 11.68
N TRP A 21 3.70 3.90 12.38
CA TRP A 21 3.56 3.80 13.82
C TRP A 21 4.41 4.86 14.53
N ASP A 22 5.68 4.97 14.17
CA ASP A 22 6.60 5.96 14.75
C ASP A 22 6.10 7.40 14.50
N ARG A 23 5.65 7.69 13.27
CA ARG A 23 5.27 9.06 12.89
C ARG A 23 3.87 9.46 13.35
N PHE A 24 2.93 8.52 13.42
CA PHE A 24 1.50 8.84 13.57
C PHE A 24 0.83 8.10 14.74
N GLY A 25 1.52 7.16 15.38
CA GLY A 25 1.02 6.35 16.47
C GLY A 25 0.11 5.19 16.04
N PRO A 26 -0.26 4.33 17.00
CA PRO A 26 -0.96 3.06 16.74
C PRO A 26 -2.27 3.21 15.97
N SER A 27 -3.08 4.22 16.32
CA SER A 27 -4.43 4.42 15.81
C SER A 27 -4.50 4.84 14.34
N ARG A 28 -3.36 5.16 13.73
CA ARG A 28 -3.25 5.55 12.32
C ARG A 28 -2.52 4.54 11.44
N THR A 29 -2.20 3.37 12.00
CA THR A 29 -1.63 2.26 11.24
C THR A 29 -2.72 1.63 10.36
N PRO A 30 -2.53 1.53 9.04
CA PRO A 30 -3.47 0.84 8.16
C PRO A 30 -3.63 -0.62 8.58
N GLY A 31 -4.87 -1.12 8.57
CA GLY A 31 -5.15 -2.53 8.89
C GLY A 31 -4.83 -3.51 7.74
N ALA A 32 -4.48 -3.01 6.56
CA ALA A 32 -4.09 -3.83 5.41
C ALA A 32 -3.25 -3.02 4.40
N PHE A 33 -2.36 -3.71 3.71
CA PHE A 33 -1.59 -3.19 2.58
C PHE A 33 -1.80 -4.06 1.35
N PHE A 34 -1.87 -3.41 0.19
CA PHE A 34 -2.06 -4.04 -1.11
C PHE A 34 -0.93 -3.61 -2.05
N VAL A 35 -0.35 -4.58 -2.75
CA VAL A 35 0.60 -4.31 -3.84
C VAL A 35 -0.12 -4.55 -5.15
N VAL A 36 -0.01 -3.56 -6.04
CA VAL A 36 -0.61 -3.59 -7.37
C VAL A 36 0.46 -3.27 -8.39
N ASP A 37 0.43 -3.94 -9.54
CA ASP A 37 1.38 -3.67 -10.62
C ASP A 37 1.17 -2.27 -11.22
N THR A 38 -0.08 -1.79 -11.21
CA THR A 38 -0.42 -0.47 -11.73
C THR A 38 -1.48 0.22 -10.87
N VAL A 39 -1.31 1.51 -10.66
CA VAL A 39 -2.31 2.36 -10.00
C VAL A 39 -3.28 2.89 -11.07
N PRO A 40 -4.59 2.63 -10.94
CA PRO A 40 -5.56 3.06 -11.95
C PRO A 40 -5.66 4.58 -11.98
N LYS A 41 -5.52 5.14 -13.19
CA LYS A 41 -5.55 6.58 -13.44
C LYS A 41 -6.58 6.92 -14.52
N ASN A 42 -7.18 8.11 -14.43
CA ASN A 42 -8.01 8.65 -15.50
C ASN A 42 -7.15 9.27 -16.61
N ALA A 43 -7.79 9.77 -17.67
CA ALA A 43 -7.11 10.41 -18.80
C ALA A 43 -6.22 11.61 -18.39
N ASN A 44 -6.51 12.25 -17.26
CA ASN A 44 -5.72 13.35 -16.71
C ASN A 44 -4.62 12.88 -15.74
N GLY A 45 -4.38 11.57 -15.65
CA GLY A 45 -3.37 10.97 -14.76
C GLY A 45 -3.74 10.92 -13.28
N LYS A 46 -4.96 11.35 -12.89
CA LYS A 46 -5.41 11.30 -11.49
C LYS A 46 -5.83 9.90 -11.10
N ILE A 47 -5.57 9.52 -9.86
CA ILE A 47 -5.97 8.22 -9.30
C ILE A 47 -7.49 8.09 -9.32
N VAL A 48 -7.98 6.99 -9.91
CA VAL A 48 -9.40 6.62 -9.86
C VAL A 48 -9.62 5.76 -8.63
N ARG A 49 -9.98 6.38 -7.50
CA ARG A 49 -10.11 5.70 -6.19
C ARG A 49 -11.11 4.55 -6.21
N GLN A 50 -12.20 4.67 -6.97
CA GLN A 50 -13.18 3.61 -7.10
C GLN A 50 -12.59 2.37 -7.76
N ALA A 51 -11.88 2.53 -8.88
CA ALA A 51 -11.20 1.43 -9.55
C ALA A 51 -10.13 0.77 -8.67
N LEU A 52 -9.44 1.55 -7.82
CA LEU A 52 -8.52 1.00 -6.83
C LEU A 52 -9.26 0.14 -5.79
N ALA A 53 -10.40 0.61 -5.27
CA ALA A 53 -11.20 -0.14 -4.31
C ALA A 53 -11.75 -1.44 -4.92
N ASP A 54 -12.19 -1.40 -6.17
CA ASP A 54 -12.72 -2.57 -6.87
C ASP A 54 -11.63 -3.63 -7.12
N GLY A 55 -10.41 -3.21 -7.51
CA GLY A 55 -9.28 -4.12 -7.68
C GLY A 55 -8.80 -4.76 -6.37
N VAL A 56 -8.86 -4.02 -5.27
CA VAL A 56 -8.49 -4.51 -3.94
C VAL A 56 -9.48 -5.59 -3.43
N ARG A 57 -10.77 -5.47 -3.73
CA ARG A 57 -11.81 -6.43 -3.25
C ARG A 57 -11.62 -7.86 -3.75
N GLY A 58 -10.82 -8.09 -4.80
CA GLY A 58 -10.48 -9.42 -5.32
C GLY A 58 -9.05 -9.87 -5.00
N THR A 59 -8.27 -9.06 -4.29
CA THR A 59 -6.84 -9.32 -4.04
C THR A 59 -6.61 -9.74 -2.60
N THR A 60 -5.78 -10.76 -2.37
CA THR A 60 -5.38 -11.15 -1.01
C THR A 60 -4.45 -10.09 -0.42
N PRO A 61 -4.78 -9.49 0.75
CA PRO A 61 -3.89 -8.55 1.41
C PRO A 61 -2.61 -9.24 1.88
N ILE A 62 -1.52 -8.48 1.94
CA ILE A 62 -0.31 -8.93 2.61
C ILE A 62 -0.56 -8.82 4.12
N ASN A 63 -0.90 -9.95 4.75
CA ASN A 63 -1.02 -10.07 6.20
C ASN A 63 0.34 -10.55 6.74
N LEU A 64 0.95 -9.76 7.61
CA LEU A 64 2.25 -10.04 8.22
C LEU A 64 2.14 -10.13 9.73
#